data_AF-A0A7W4Z9H2-F1
#
_entry.id   AF-A0A7W4Z9H2-F1
#
_cell.length_a   1.000
_cell.length_b   1.000
_cell.length_c   1.000
_cell.angle_alpha   90.00
_cell.angle_beta   90.00
_cell.angle_gamma   90.00
#
_symmetry.space_group_name_H-M   'P 1'
#
loop_
_entity.id
_entity.type
_entity.pdbx_description
1 polymer ?
#
loop_
_entity_poly.entity_id
_entity_poly.type
_entity_poly.pdbx_seq_one_letter_code
_entity_poly.pdbx_strand_id
1 'polypeptide(L)'
;MKTTLEFRQFWPWLAEHPNCILRAGTADSVFYDDDDYYWRFAEEDARTLLVQVLRGKRPVAELFIEPEYVSYVEISPGEKGEYNFDLISEFEGQRQVLYYFVLAHPFEEAEETNEAEKTGRGRRLH
;
A
#
# COMPACT_ATOMS: atom_id res chain seq x y z
N MET A 1 7.14 4.33 16.55
CA MET A 1 6.84 3.94 15.16
C MET A 1 5.83 2.80 15.21
N LYS A 2 4.80 2.88 14.37
CA LYS A 2 3.78 1.84 14.26
C LYS A 2 4.40 0.65 13.53
N THR A 3 4.30 -0.55 14.09
CA THR A 3 4.92 -1.77 13.54
C THR A 3 3.93 -2.61 12.73
N THR A 4 2.64 -2.37 12.88
CA THR A 4 1.58 -3.07 12.15
C THR A 4 0.45 -2.12 11.74
N LEU A 5 -0.19 -2.39 10.60
CA LEU A 5 -1.32 -1.65 10.05
C LEU A 5 -2.46 -2.59 9.67
N GLU A 6 -3.68 -2.08 9.73
CA GLU A 6 -4.81 -2.73 9.09
C GLU A 6 -4.69 -2.60 7.57
N PHE A 7 -5.01 -3.65 6.81
CA PHE A 7 -4.95 -3.62 5.35
C PHE A 7 -5.77 -2.47 4.74
N ARG A 8 -6.96 -2.19 5.32
CA ARG A 8 -7.84 -1.08 4.89
C ARG A 8 -7.23 0.32 5.05
N GLN A 9 -6.23 0.49 5.92
CA GLN A 9 -5.51 1.75 6.09
C GLN A 9 -4.32 1.83 5.12
N PHE A 10 -3.64 0.71 4.93
CA PHE A 10 -2.48 0.61 4.06
C PHE A 10 -2.83 0.73 2.58
N TRP A 11 -3.87 0.04 2.12
CA TRP A 11 -4.15 -0.09 0.69
C TRP A 11 -4.45 1.24 -0.02
N PRO A 12 -5.33 2.13 0.50
CA PRO A 12 -5.57 3.42 -0.13
C PRO A 12 -4.30 4.27 -0.23
N TRP A 13 -3.50 4.29 0.83
CA TRP A 13 -2.22 4.98 0.84
C TRP A 13 -1.25 4.40 -0.20
N LEU A 14 -1.10 3.07 -0.28
CA LEU A 14 -0.23 2.44 -1.27
C LEU A 14 -0.64 2.81 -2.71
N ALA A 15 -1.95 2.80 -3.00
CA ALA A 15 -2.49 3.13 -4.32
C ALA A 15 -2.23 4.60 -4.73
N GLU A 16 -2.02 5.50 -3.75
CA GLU A 16 -1.62 6.90 -3.98
C GLU A 16 -0.10 7.08 -4.13
N HIS A 17 0.70 6.06 -3.81
CA HIS A 17 2.18 6.10 -3.84
C HIS A 17 2.81 5.09 -4.82
N PRO A 18 2.31 4.92 -6.06
CA PRO A 18 2.86 3.93 -7.00
C PRO A 18 4.33 4.20 -7.36
N ASN A 19 4.73 5.47 -7.45
CA ASN A 19 6.10 5.88 -7.81
C ASN A 19 7.10 5.71 -6.67
N CYS A 20 6.64 5.30 -5.49
CA CYS A 20 7.50 5.10 -4.32
C CYS A 20 7.83 3.63 -4.10
N ILE A 21 7.22 2.72 -4.87
CA ILE A 21 7.43 1.28 -4.82
C ILE A 21 8.74 0.95 -5.52
N LEU A 22 9.67 0.35 -4.79
CA LEU A 22 10.97 -0.09 -5.31
C LEU A 22 10.91 -1.53 -5.81
N ARG A 23 10.10 -2.35 -5.13
CA ARG A 23 9.79 -3.74 -5.52
C ARG A 23 8.55 -4.24 -4.78
N ALA A 24 7.89 -5.22 -5.36
CA ALA A 24 6.79 -5.94 -4.72
C ALA A 24 6.77 -7.40 -5.18
N GLY A 25 6.08 -8.26 -4.47
CA GLY A 25 5.97 -9.66 -4.88
C GLY A 25 5.38 -10.58 -3.84
N THR A 26 5.69 -11.86 -4.01
CA THR A 26 5.36 -12.96 -3.11
C THR A 26 6.64 -13.66 -2.66
N ALA A 27 6.53 -14.70 -1.83
CA ALA A 27 7.69 -15.53 -1.48
C ALA A 27 8.44 -16.11 -2.69
N ASP A 28 7.75 -16.32 -3.82
CA ASP A 28 8.27 -17.04 -4.98
C ASP A 28 8.61 -16.13 -6.17
N SER A 29 8.28 -14.84 -6.09
CA SER A 29 8.43 -13.91 -7.22
C SER A 29 8.63 -12.48 -6.76
N VAL A 30 9.49 -11.75 -7.47
CA VAL A 30 9.77 -10.34 -7.21
C VAL A 30 9.65 -9.54 -8.50
N PHE A 31 8.96 -8.40 -8.40
CA PHE A 31 8.83 -7.41 -9.46
C PHE A 31 9.59 -6.17 -9.00
N TYR A 32 10.59 -5.77 -9.79
CA TYR A 32 11.39 -4.59 -9.53
C TYR A 32 10.81 -3.40 -10.31
N ASP A 33 10.88 -2.24 -9.68
CA ASP A 33 10.71 -0.97 -10.37
C ASP A 33 11.85 -0.73 -11.37
N ASP A 34 11.56 -0.01 -12.45
CA ASP A 34 12.49 0.38 -13.50
C ASP A 34 11.94 1.63 -14.21
N ASP A 35 12.80 2.46 -14.78
CA ASP A 35 12.43 3.74 -15.43
C ASP A 35 11.37 3.58 -16.54
N ASP A 36 11.34 2.42 -17.21
CA ASP A 36 10.41 2.10 -18.28
C ASP A 36 9.06 1.52 -17.78
N TYR A 37 8.95 1.26 -16.47
CA TYR A 37 7.79 0.61 -15.85
C TYR A 37 6.93 1.59 -15.05
N TYR A 38 5.66 1.22 -14.90
CA TYR A 38 4.75 1.92 -14.00
C TYR A 38 3.83 0.94 -13.28
N TRP A 39 3.61 1.21 -12.00
CA TRP A 39 2.68 0.49 -11.16
C TRP A 39 1.28 1.01 -11.36
N ARG A 40 0.33 0.10 -11.55
CA ARG A 40 -1.10 0.42 -11.65
C ARG A 40 -1.87 -0.42 -10.64
N PHE A 41 -2.77 0.24 -9.94
CA PHE A 41 -3.73 -0.37 -9.02
C PHE A 41 -5.12 -0.37 -9.65
N ALA A 42 -5.84 -1.47 -9.51
CA ALA A 42 -7.22 -1.64 -9.97
C ALA A 42 -7.97 -2.66 -9.10
N GLU A 43 -9.27 -2.77 -9.32
CA GLU A 43 -10.09 -3.87 -8.83
C GLU A 43 -10.29 -4.85 -9.99
N GLU A 44 -9.99 -6.13 -9.79
CA GLU A 44 -10.30 -7.18 -10.77
C GLU A 44 -11.77 -7.58 -10.65
N ASP A 45 -12.23 -7.78 -9.42
CA ASP A 45 -13.63 -8.02 -9.07
C ASP A 45 -13.95 -7.49 -7.66
N ALA A 46 -15.13 -7.85 -7.13
CA ALA A 46 -15.61 -7.37 -5.83
C ALA A 46 -14.78 -7.84 -4.62
N ARG A 47 -13.86 -8.81 -4.79
CA ARG A 47 -13.04 -9.42 -3.73
C ARG A 47 -11.56 -9.33 -4.03
N THR A 48 -11.17 -9.16 -5.29
CA THR A 48 -9.78 -9.23 -5.71
C THR A 48 -9.27 -7.88 -6.20
N LEU A 49 -8.17 -7.45 -5.61
CA LEU A 49 -7.44 -6.26 -6.00
C LEU A 49 -6.31 -6.66 -6.95
N LEU A 50 -6.02 -5.79 -7.92
CA LEU A 50 -5.05 -6.02 -8.97
C LEU A 50 -3.93 -4.98 -8.87
N VAL A 51 -2.69 -5.45 -8.81
CA VAL A 51 -1.49 -4.63 -9.04
C VAL A 51 -0.85 -5.08 -10.34
N GLN A 52 -0.64 -4.16 -11.27
CA GLN A 52 0.04 -4.43 -12.53
C GLN A 52 1.35 -3.65 -12.60
N VAL A 53 2.39 -4.29 -13.12
CA VAL A 53 3.59 -3.63 -13.62
C VAL A 53 3.49 -3.57 -15.13
N LEU A 54 3.50 -2.37 -15.68
CA LEU A 54 3.24 -2.11 -17.08
C LEU A 54 4.45 -1.47 -17.75
N ARG A 55 4.77 -1.88 -18.99
CA ARG A 55 5.71 -1.19 -19.87
C ARG A 55 4.95 -0.52 -21.00
N GLY A 56 4.88 0.81 -21.01
CA GLY A 56 4.07 1.58 -21.96
C GLY A 56 2.57 1.28 -21.83
N LYS A 57 2.03 0.31 -22.58
CA LYS A 57 0.63 -0.16 -22.42
C LYS A 57 0.52 -1.66 -22.17
N ARG A 58 1.64 -2.35 -22.05
CA ARG A 58 1.71 -3.81 -21.99
C ARG A 58 1.92 -4.27 -20.54
N PRO A 59 1.07 -5.15 -20.00
CA PRO A 59 1.34 -5.81 -18.72
C PRO A 59 2.58 -6.68 -18.83
N VAL A 60 3.50 -6.51 -17.87
CA VAL A 60 4.72 -7.32 -17.72
C VAL A 60 4.57 -8.27 -16.54
N ALA A 61 3.87 -7.83 -15.49
CA ALA A 61 3.54 -8.66 -14.33
C ALA A 61 2.22 -8.21 -13.71
N GLU A 62 1.57 -9.13 -13.01
CA GLU A 62 0.30 -8.91 -12.31
C GLU A 62 0.32 -9.62 -10.94
N LEU A 63 -0.15 -8.94 -9.90
CA LEU A 63 -0.45 -9.51 -8.58
C LEU A 63 -1.95 -9.38 -8.33
N PHE A 64 -2.59 -10.50 -8.01
CA PHE A 64 -3.96 -10.56 -7.55
C PHE A 64 -3.93 -10.72 -6.04
N ILE A 65 -4.51 -9.76 -5.32
CA ILE A 65 -4.50 -9.70 -3.86
C ILE A 65 -5.93 -9.89 -3.38
N GLU A 66 -6.16 -10.88 -2.53
CA GLU A 66 -7.43 -11.13 -1.86
C GLU A 66 -7.36 -10.58 -0.43
N PRO A 67 -7.96 -9.41 -0.13
CA PRO A 67 -7.87 -8.76 1.17
C PRO A 67 -8.39 -9.63 2.32
N GLU A 68 -9.35 -10.52 2.03
CA GLU A 68 -9.94 -11.44 3.03
C GLU A 68 -8.90 -12.36 3.70
N TYR A 69 -7.79 -12.67 3.01
CA TYR A 69 -6.71 -13.49 3.58
C TYR A 69 -5.61 -12.66 4.25
N VAL A 70 -5.66 -11.33 4.20
CA VAL A 70 -4.67 -10.47 4.85
C VAL A 70 -5.17 -10.10 6.24
N SER A 71 -4.52 -10.65 7.26
CA SER A 71 -4.80 -10.36 8.67
C SER A 71 -4.31 -8.97 9.08
N TYR A 72 -3.09 -8.59 8.67
CA TYR A 72 -2.52 -7.25 8.89
C TYR A 72 -1.33 -7.02 7.97
N VAL A 73 -0.83 -5.78 7.94
CA VAL A 73 0.43 -5.42 7.29
C VAL A 73 1.48 -5.20 8.37
N GLU A 74 2.61 -5.89 8.29
CA GLU A 74 3.77 -5.63 9.17
C GLU A 74 4.73 -4.66 8.50
N ILE A 75 5.19 -3.66 9.26
CA ILE A 75 6.18 -2.68 8.80
C ILE A 75 7.53 -2.98 9.43
N SER A 76 8.57 -3.12 8.60
CA SER A 76 9.95 -3.30 9.06
C SER A 76 10.93 -2.45 8.25
N PRO A 77 12.07 -2.03 8.84
CA PRO A 77 13.11 -1.34 8.09
C PRO A 77 13.75 -2.29 7.05
N GLY A 78 13.89 -1.81 5.82
CA GLY A 78 14.60 -2.47 4.74
C GLY A 78 16.07 -2.04 4.62
N GLU A 79 16.69 -2.34 3.49
CA GLU A 79 18.08 -1.94 3.23
C GLU A 79 18.17 -0.44 2.92
N LYS A 80 19.28 0.23 3.28
CA LYS A 80 19.57 1.62 2.85
C LYS A 80 18.43 2.64 3.06
N GLY A 81 17.62 2.48 4.10
CA GLY A 81 16.50 3.39 4.38
C GLY A 81 15.21 3.06 3.64
N GLU A 82 15.11 1.88 3.04
CA GLU A 82 13.86 1.31 2.53
C GLU A 82 12.90 0.95 3.67
N TYR A 83 11.62 0.77 3.32
CA TYR A 83 10.56 0.38 4.23
C TYR A 83 9.80 -0.81 3.66
N ASN A 84 9.83 -1.93 4.37
CA ASN A 84 9.13 -3.15 3.99
C ASN A 84 7.71 -3.15 4.57
N PHE A 85 6.77 -3.60 3.76
CA PHE A 85 5.35 -3.78 4.09
C PHE A 85 4.95 -5.20 3.73
N ASP A 86 4.93 -6.09 4.72
CA ASP A 86 4.59 -7.49 4.53
C ASP A 86 3.10 -7.69 4.82
N LEU A 87 2.34 -8.18 3.84
CA LEU A 87 0.92 -8.52 3.99
C LEU A 87 0.84 -9.91 4.59
N ILE A 88 0.42 -9.97 5.84
CA ILE A 88 0.49 -11.17 6.67
C ILE A 88 -0.85 -11.87 6.70
N SER A 89 -0.83 -13.19 6.47
CA SER A 89 -1.87 -14.10 6.90
C SER A 89 -1.47 -14.73 8.24
N GLU A 90 -2.39 -14.73 9.19
CA GLU A 90 -2.23 -15.41 10.46
C GLU A 90 -3.41 -16.36 10.69
N PHE A 91 -3.13 -17.67 10.70
CA PHE A 91 -4.12 -18.71 10.90
C PHE A 91 -3.57 -19.79 11.85
N GLU A 92 -4.33 -20.15 12.88
CA GLU A 92 -3.94 -21.15 13.89
C GLU A 92 -2.54 -20.89 14.51
N GLY A 93 -2.16 -19.62 14.66
CA GLY A 93 -0.86 -19.20 15.21
C GLY A 93 0.32 -19.37 14.23
N GLN A 94 0.06 -19.80 12.99
CA GLN A 94 1.04 -19.77 11.92
C GLN A 94 0.95 -18.46 11.16
N ARG A 95 2.12 -17.81 11.01
CA ARG A 95 2.27 -16.56 10.29
C ARG A 95 2.92 -16.81 8.93
N GLN A 96 2.32 -16.26 7.87
CA GLN A 96 2.87 -16.31 6.51
C GLN A 96 2.80 -14.93 5.86
N VAL A 97 3.86 -14.55 5.13
CA VAL A 97 3.83 -13.41 4.22
C VAL A 97 3.17 -13.86 2.91
N LEU A 98 2.01 -13.29 2.58
CA LEU A 98 1.33 -13.58 1.31
C LEU A 98 1.93 -12.73 0.19
N TYR A 99 2.11 -11.44 0.46
CA TYR A 99 2.65 -10.45 -0.45
C TYR A 99 3.55 -9.50 0.31
N TYR A 100 4.46 -8.82 -0.38
CA TYR A 100 5.20 -7.71 0.20
C TYR A 100 5.34 -6.56 -0.79
N PHE A 101 5.49 -5.36 -0.23
CA PHE A 101 5.85 -4.15 -0.94
C PHE A 101 7.02 -3.49 -0.24
N VAL A 102 7.98 -2.96 -1.00
CA VAL A 102 9.10 -2.18 -0.46
C VAL A 102 9.02 -0.78 -1.03
N LEU A 103 8.98 0.21 -0.15
CA LEU A 103 8.85 1.62 -0.52
C LEU A 103 10.05 2.43 -0.07
N ALA A 104 10.27 3.54 -0.77
CA ALA A 104 11.35 4.49 -0.49
C ALA A 104 11.10 5.38 0.75
N HIS A 105 9.89 5.39 1.29
CA HIS A 105 9.50 6.21 2.44
C HIS A 105 8.54 5.44 3.39
N PRO A 106 8.42 5.86 4.66
CA PRO A 106 7.55 5.19 5.61
C PRO A 106 6.08 5.50 5.33
N PHE A 107 5.20 4.73 5.98
CA PHE A 107 3.79 5.05 6.05
C PHE A 107 3.55 6.36 6.82
N GLU A 108 2.74 7.23 6.24
CA GLU A 108 2.33 8.52 6.82
C GLU A 108 0.84 8.43 7.15
N GLU A 109 0.48 8.63 8.42
CA GLU A 109 -0.93 8.72 8.81
C GLU A 109 -1.49 10.05 8.28
N ALA A 110 -2.61 10.00 7.57
CA ALA A 110 -3.31 11.20 7.15
C ALA A 110 -3.66 12.01 8.42
N GLU A 111 -3.21 13.27 8.49
CA GLU A 111 -3.65 14.17 9.54
C GLU A 111 -5.18 14.33 9.42
N GLU A 112 -5.93 13.93 10.44
CA GLU A 112 -7.35 14.24 10.53
C GLU A 112 -7.50 15.77 10.53
N THR A 113 -7.80 16.35 9.37
CA THR A 113 -8.22 17.74 9.28
C THR A 113 -9.53 17.88 10.03
N ASN A 114 -9.46 18.29 11.30
CA ASN A 114 -10.61 18.76 12.05
C ASN A 114 -11.21 19.99 11.33
N GLU A 115 -12.13 19.77 10.40
CA GLU A 115 -12.86 20.82 9.66
C GLU A 115 -13.81 21.66 10.56
N ALA A 116 -13.76 21.50 11.88
CA ALA A 116 -14.60 22.20 12.84
C ALA A 116 -14.24 23.68 13.07
N GLU A 117 -13.09 24.19 12.59
CA GLU A 117 -12.66 25.57 12.89
C GLU A 117 -12.89 26.63 11.78
N LYS A 118 -13.36 26.25 10.58
CA LYS A 118 -13.55 27.24 9.47
C LYS A 118 -14.94 27.89 9.39
N THR A 119 -15.92 27.49 10.19
CA THR A 119 -17.30 28.02 10.14
C THR A 119 -17.60 29.18 11.10
N GLY A 120 -16.61 29.68 11.86
CA GLY A 120 -16.83 30.70 12.89
C GLY A 120 -16.59 32.16 12.50
N ARG A 121 -16.05 32.46 11.31
CA ARG A 121 -15.60 33.82 10.98
C ARG A 121 -16.31 34.40 9.76
N GLY A 122 -17.62 34.64 9.89
CA GLY A 122 -18.36 35.29 8.82
C GLY A 122 -19.80 35.63 9.16
N ARG A 123 -20.04 36.65 10.01
CA ARG A 123 -21.13 37.66 9.93
C ARG A 123 -21.37 38.32 11.29
N ARG A 124 -21.04 39.61 11.39
CA ARG A 124 -22.08 40.66 11.46
C ARG A 124 -21.47 42.05 11.28
N LEU A 125 -22.02 42.73 10.30
CA LEU A 125 -21.92 44.15 10.03
C LEU A 125 -22.63 44.92 11.15
N HIS A 126 -22.02 46.01 11.61
CA HIS A 126 -22.68 47.19 12.13
C HIS A 126 -21.96 48.42 11.59
#